data_AF-A0A1X7UIK3-F1
#
_entry.id   AF-A0A1X7UIK3-F1
#
_cell.length_a   1.000
_cell.length_b   1.000
_cell.length_c   1.000
_cell.angle_alpha   90.00
_cell.angle_beta   90.00
_cell.angle_gamma   90.00
#
_symmetry.space_group_name_H-M   'P 1'
#
loop_
_entity.id
_entity.type
_entity.pdbx_description
1 polymer ?
#
loop_
_entity_poly.entity_id
_entity_poly.type
_entity_poly.pdbx_seq_one_letter_code
_entity_poly.pdbx_strand_id
1 'polypeptide(L)'
;MSDRASGVTREEDIRTLGGGVLSPLSPPLTDKADSHPLYRADTVTKSDTPPSPVEKWNYTDIIAWLTELGFSQYKSKFNHHAITNGAILMQLTEEHLDKMGISIIGHRLSIVTGIDQLRRRSGLLPAARFVNIDYLLEELDEAKSRRSLKSYPKRIILIRHAESEGNIDNSLYATTPDAKLKITDKGREQAKKAGLELKELIGTESCGFYVSPFLRSKQTFEGIRAAFTNEQVLYEREDPRIREQEWGNYQVPEKMGQVMDERRSIGSFFYRFPTGESGADVFDRVSIFLESLYRDMGKGRCGQNAVIVSHGLFCRLFLTRFYHWPIEYFHRLWNLENCQLVVMEFQEDGYFKLTSKLKVDP
;
A
#
# COMPACT_ATOMS: atom_id res chain seq x y z
N MET A 1 28.25 -14.57 -24.63
CA MET A 1 29.58 -14.24 -25.17
C MET A 1 29.81 -12.75 -24.94
N SER A 2 30.99 -12.44 -24.41
CA SER A 2 31.47 -11.11 -24.05
C SER A 2 31.59 -10.19 -25.26
N ASP A 3 31.37 -8.89 -25.07
CA ASP A 3 32.34 -7.93 -25.58
C ASP A 3 32.35 -6.62 -24.77
N ARG A 4 33.58 -6.20 -24.44
CA ARG A 4 33.95 -4.92 -23.83
C ARG A 4 34.31 -3.96 -24.96
N ALA A 5 34.01 -2.67 -24.77
CA ALA A 5 34.83 -1.61 -25.33
C ALA A 5 34.92 -0.46 -24.32
N SER A 6 36.16 -0.10 -24.00
CA SER A 6 36.61 0.96 -23.10
C SER A 6 36.61 2.34 -23.77
N GLY A 7 36.23 3.38 -23.04
CA GLY A 7 36.35 4.78 -23.45
C GLY A 7 36.41 5.73 -22.24
N VAL A 8 37.52 6.44 -22.13
CA VAL A 8 38.05 7.28 -21.04
C VAL A 8 37.22 8.55 -20.71
N THR A 9 37.04 8.77 -19.39
CA THR A 9 36.83 10.00 -18.56
C THR A 9 35.92 11.14 -19.01
N ARG A 10 34.96 11.48 -18.14
CA ARG A 10 34.81 12.83 -17.55
C ARG A 10 34.02 12.73 -16.23
N GLU A 11 34.65 13.19 -15.14
CA GLU A 11 34.00 13.51 -13.88
C GLU A 11 33.14 14.76 -14.08
N GLU A 12 31.83 14.68 -13.84
CA GLU A 12 31.02 15.83 -13.48
C GLU A 12 30.03 15.42 -12.38
N ASP A 13 30.21 16.05 -11.22
CA ASP A 13 29.30 16.05 -10.08
C ASP A 13 27.91 16.53 -10.49
N ILE A 14 26.88 15.70 -10.28
CA ILE A 14 25.49 16.16 -10.23
C ILE A 14 24.88 15.73 -8.90
N ARG A 15 25.23 16.49 -7.86
CA ARG A 15 24.33 16.72 -6.73
C ARG A 15 23.22 17.67 -7.22
N THR A 16 22.04 17.54 -6.64
CA THR A 16 20.84 18.39 -6.78
C THR A 16 19.96 18.25 -8.02
N LEU A 17 19.08 17.26 -7.99
CA LEU A 17 17.66 17.37 -8.43
C LEU A 17 16.87 16.50 -7.43
N GLY A 18 16.24 17.04 -6.39
CA GLY A 18 14.96 17.74 -6.51
C GLY A 18 13.88 16.82 -5.90
N GLY A 19 13.74 16.87 -4.58
CA GLY A 19 12.65 16.19 -3.87
C GLY A 19 11.32 16.84 -4.24
N GLY A 20 10.34 16.02 -4.60
CA GLY A 20 8.98 16.45 -4.91
C GLY A 20 8.01 15.31 -4.61
N VAL A 21 7.36 15.40 -3.46
CA VAL A 21 6.19 14.60 -3.10
C VAL A 21 5.04 15.06 -3.98
N LEU A 22 4.46 14.17 -4.79
CA LEU A 22 3.27 14.48 -5.59
C LEU A 22 2.07 13.67 -5.06
N SER A 23 1.12 14.41 -4.48
CA SER A 23 -0.25 13.97 -4.21
C SER A 23 -1.09 13.93 -5.51
N PRO A 24 -2.14 13.09 -5.58
CA PRO A 24 -2.95 12.98 -6.78
C PRO A 24 -3.96 14.13 -6.96
N LEU A 25 -4.03 14.61 -8.19
CA LEU A 25 -4.95 15.63 -8.71
C LEU A 25 -6.41 15.13 -8.72
N SER A 26 -7.33 15.98 -8.27
CA SER A 26 -8.79 15.85 -8.50
C SER A 26 -9.23 16.72 -9.70
N PRO A 27 -10.27 16.33 -10.47
CA PRO A 27 -10.76 17.08 -11.63
C PRO A 27 -11.65 18.29 -11.23
N PRO A 28 -11.89 19.27 -12.14
CA PRO A 28 -12.41 20.58 -11.80
C PRO A 28 -13.93 20.61 -11.60
N LEU A 29 -14.37 21.27 -10.53
CA LEU A 29 -15.75 21.71 -10.34
C LEU A 29 -15.96 23.05 -11.05
N THR A 30 -17.05 23.14 -11.81
CA THR A 30 -17.50 24.34 -12.51
C THR A 30 -18.27 25.27 -11.56
N ASP A 31 -18.03 26.56 -11.73
CA ASP A 31 -18.70 27.69 -11.07
C ASP A 31 -20.22 27.60 -11.13
N LYS A 32 -20.90 27.88 -10.00
CA LYS A 32 -21.79 29.06 -9.90
C LYS A 32 -21.82 29.57 -8.45
N ALA A 33 -21.45 30.84 -8.31
CA ALA A 33 -21.58 31.65 -7.12
C ALA A 33 -23.06 31.93 -6.80
N ASP A 34 -23.41 31.83 -5.52
CA ASP A 34 -24.45 32.67 -4.92
C ASP A 34 -23.91 33.19 -3.58
N SER A 35 -23.69 34.50 -3.56
CA SER A 35 -23.25 35.32 -2.45
C SER A 35 -24.33 35.45 -1.37
N HIS A 36 -23.98 35.35 -0.07
CA HIS A 36 -24.46 36.17 1.06
C HIS A 36 -24.01 35.61 2.42
N PRO A 37 -23.99 36.39 3.51
CA PRO A 37 -22.99 37.38 3.89
C PRO A 37 -22.09 36.86 5.04
N LEU A 38 -20.88 37.41 5.14
CA LEU A 38 -19.97 37.24 6.27
C LEU A 38 -20.67 37.61 7.59
N TYR A 39 -20.67 36.67 8.54
CA TYR A 39 -21.26 36.86 9.86
C TYR A 39 -20.48 37.94 10.63
N ARG A 40 -21.13 39.08 10.88
CA ARG A 40 -20.71 40.07 11.87
C ARG A 40 -20.94 39.51 13.26
N ALA A 41 -19.96 39.69 14.13
CA ALA A 41 -20.13 39.49 15.56
C ALA A 41 -20.94 40.67 16.12
N ASP A 42 -22.25 40.48 16.27
CA ASP A 42 -23.09 41.41 17.03
C ASP A 42 -23.39 40.83 18.41
N THR A 43 -22.99 41.61 19.41
CA THR A 43 -23.21 41.41 20.84
C THR A 43 -24.70 41.40 21.19
N VAL A 44 -25.16 40.33 21.84
CA VAL A 44 -26.46 40.29 22.53
C VAL A 44 -26.25 40.07 24.03
N THR A 45 -26.84 40.98 24.80
CA THR A 45 -26.84 41.10 26.26
C THR A 45 -27.46 39.87 26.94
N LYS A 46 -26.73 39.24 27.87
CA LYS A 46 -27.23 38.12 28.71
C LYS A 46 -27.92 38.64 29.98
N SER A 47 -29.07 38.06 30.31
CA SER A 47 -29.78 38.21 31.57
C SER A 47 -29.11 37.42 32.71
N ASP A 48 -28.98 38.04 33.89
CA ASP A 48 -28.22 37.59 35.07
C ASP A 48 -28.88 36.48 35.93
N THR A 49 -29.58 35.51 35.34
CA THR A 49 -30.02 34.29 36.05
C THR A 49 -29.32 33.07 35.47
N PRO A 50 -28.64 32.23 36.29
CA PRO A 50 -28.05 31.00 35.79
C PRO A 50 -29.16 30.10 35.23
N PRO A 51 -29.05 29.61 34.00
CA PRO A 51 -30.10 28.78 33.40
C PRO A 51 -30.31 27.52 34.24
N SER A 52 -31.59 27.12 34.37
CA SER A 52 -31.97 25.87 35.04
C SER A 52 -31.18 24.68 34.47
N PRO A 53 -30.84 23.66 35.29
CA PRO A 53 -30.22 22.42 34.81
C PRO A 53 -30.96 21.85 33.61
N VAL A 54 -30.21 21.39 32.61
CA VAL A 54 -30.73 20.95 31.30
C VAL A 54 -31.68 19.78 31.46
N GLU A 55 -31.49 18.95 32.48
CA GLU A 55 -32.35 17.82 32.82
C GLU A 55 -33.79 18.24 33.14
N LYS A 56 -34.01 19.51 33.51
CA LYS A 56 -35.33 20.09 33.81
C LYS A 56 -35.92 20.88 32.65
N TRP A 57 -35.22 20.98 31.52
CA TRP A 57 -35.71 21.74 30.37
C TRP A 57 -36.95 21.10 29.77
N ASN A 58 -37.97 21.92 29.52
CA ASN A 58 -39.13 21.57 28.74
C ASN A 58 -38.96 22.03 27.29
N TYR A 59 -39.93 21.72 26.42
CA TYR A 59 -39.89 22.05 25.00
C TYR A 59 -39.62 23.55 24.73
N THR A 60 -40.15 24.44 25.56
CA THR A 60 -39.93 25.90 25.44
C THR A 60 -38.47 26.27 25.64
N ASP A 61 -37.81 25.68 26.64
CA ASP A 61 -36.40 25.91 26.94
C ASP A 61 -35.50 25.38 25.81
N ILE A 62 -35.82 24.21 25.26
CA ILE A 62 -35.12 23.61 24.11
C ILE A 62 -35.22 24.53 22.89
N ILE A 63 -36.42 25.06 22.63
CA ILE A 63 -36.64 25.95 21.50
C ILE A 63 -35.94 27.30 21.70
N ALA A 64 -35.90 27.83 22.93
CA ALA A 64 -35.16 29.04 23.25
C ALA A 64 -33.67 28.85 22.99
N TRP A 65 -33.08 27.75 23.48
CA TRP A 65 -31.69 27.38 23.23
C TRP A 65 -31.39 27.18 21.74
N LEU A 66 -32.27 26.47 21.01
CA LEU A 66 -32.11 26.26 19.56
C LEU A 66 -32.18 27.59 18.78
N THR A 67 -32.97 28.54 19.28
CA THR A 67 -33.07 29.89 18.71
C THR A 67 -31.80 30.71 19.03
N GLU A 68 -31.25 30.61 20.23
CA GLU A 68 -29.97 31.25 20.61
C GLU A 68 -28.80 30.75 19.75
N LEU A 69 -28.81 29.47 19.35
CA LEU A 69 -27.85 28.92 18.41
C LEU A 69 -28.07 29.36 16.94
N GLY A 70 -29.14 30.10 16.65
CA GLY A 70 -29.46 30.55 15.29
C GLY A 70 -30.22 29.53 14.43
N PHE A 71 -30.83 28.50 15.03
CA PHE A 71 -31.48 27.39 14.33
C PHE A 71 -33.00 27.31 14.56
N SER A 72 -33.66 28.45 14.77
CA SER A 72 -35.11 28.55 15.00
C SER A 72 -35.99 27.92 13.91
N GLN A 73 -35.47 27.76 12.69
CA GLN A 73 -36.16 27.10 11.57
C GLN A 73 -36.44 25.61 11.82
N TYR A 74 -35.74 24.96 12.77
CA TYR A 74 -35.91 23.54 13.06
C TYR A 74 -36.87 23.23 14.21
N LYS A 75 -37.56 24.24 14.76
CA LYS A 75 -38.57 24.07 15.82
C LYS A 75 -39.60 22.98 15.51
N SER A 76 -40.18 23.00 14.31
CA SER A 76 -41.19 22.03 13.89
C SER A 76 -40.65 20.60 13.83
N LYS A 77 -39.37 20.41 13.47
CA LYS A 77 -38.71 19.11 13.43
C LYS A 77 -38.49 18.55 14.84
N PHE A 78 -38.04 19.38 15.79
CA PHE A 78 -37.88 18.97 17.18
C PHE A 78 -39.23 18.57 17.80
N ASN A 79 -40.31 19.31 17.49
CA ASN A 79 -41.66 18.94 17.92
C ASN A 79 -42.16 17.64 17.28
N HIS A 80 -42.03 17.52 15.95
CA HIS A 80 -42.50 16.36 15.19
C HIS A 80 -41.83 15.05 15.65
N HIS A 81 -40.55 15.12 16.03
CA HIS A 81 -39.78 13.99 16.55
C HIS A 81 -39.79 13.88 18.07
N ALA A 82 -40.74 14.53 18.75
CA ALA A 82 -40.98 14.44 20.19
C ALA A 82 -39.77 14.78 21.08
N ILE A 83 -38.91 15.70 20.65
CA ILE A 83 -37.80 16.24 21.45
C ILE A 83 -38.36 17.32 22.40
N THR A 84 -39.07 16.88 23.43
CA THR A 84 -39.88 17.74 24.30
C THR A 84 -39.28 18.01 25.68
N ASN A 85 -38.19 17.32 26.04
CA ASN A 85 -37.49 17.53 27.30
C ASN A 85 -35.96 17.42 27.14
N GLY A 86 -35.23 18.03 28.08
CA GLY A 86 -33.77 18.12 28.00
C GLY A 86 -33.04 16.78 28.11
N ALA A 87 -33.63 15.76 28.74
CA ALA A 87 -33.03 14.43 28.79
C ALA A 87 -32.93 13.78 27.39
N ILE A 88 -33.95 13.96 26.54
CA ILE A 88 -33.96 13.50 25.15
C ILE A 88 -33.01 14.35 24.29
N LEU A 89 -33.01 15.68 24.48
CA LEU A 89 -32.07 16.58 23.80
C LEU A 89 -30.62 16.13 23.99
N MET A 90 -30.28 15.74 25.22
CA MET A 90 -28.93 15.32 25.61
C MET A 90 -28.51 13.97 25.04
N GLN A 91 -29.40 13.23 24.37
CA GLN A 91 -29.10 11.97 23.67
C GLN A 91 -29.01 12.14 22.16
N LEU A 92 -29.34 13.32 21.62
CA LEU A 92 -29.25 13.54 20.18
C LEU A 92 -27.81 13.44 19.68
N THR A 93 -27.66 12.81 18.52
CA THR A 93 -26.42 12.63 17.78
C THR A 93 -26.58 13.25 16.39
N GLU A 94 -25.48 13.39 15.65
CA GLU A 94 -25.55 13.88 14.28
C GLU A 94 -26.48 13.03 13.39
N GLU A 95 -26.40 11.70 13.54
CA GLU A 95 -27.25 10.75 12.80
C GLU A 95 -28.73 10.95 13.10
N HIS A 96 -29.10 11.27 14.34
CA HIS A 96 -30.48 11.60 14.69
C HIS A 96 -30.95 12.89 14.00
N LEU A 97 -30.11 13.93 13.93
CA LEU A 97 -30.46 15.19 13.26
C LEU A 97 -30.63 15.00 11.74
N ASP A 98 -29.82 14.14 11.13
CA ASP A 98 -29.97 13.77 9.72
C ASP A 98 -31.30 13.04 9.46
N LYS A 99 -31.65 12.05 10.31
CA LYS A 99 -32.94 11.34 10.24
C LYS A 99 -34.15 12.23 10.54
N MET A 100 -33.98 13.31 11.30
CA MET A 100 -34.98 14.35 11.50
C MET A 100 -35.13 15.29 10.28
N GLY A 101 -34.34 15.08 9.24
CA GLY A 101 -34.35 15.84 7.99
C GLY A 101 -33.52 17.12 8.03
N ILE A 102 -32.60 17.29 8.98
CA ILE A 102 -31.65 18.41 8.99
C ILE A 102 -30.45 18.01 8.12
N SER A 103 -30.57 18.19 6.81
CA SER A 103 -29.60 17.72 5.81
C SER A 103 -28.33 18.57 5.68
N ILE A 104 -28.37 19.82 6.13
CA ILE A 104 -27.22 20.73 6.06
C ILE A 104 -26.20 20.35 7.14
N ILE A 105 -25.05 19.83 6.71
CA ILE A 105 -23.98 19.32 7.59
C ILE A 105 -23.55 20.37 8.62
N GLY A 106 -23.30 21.61 8.20
CA GLY A 106 -22.89 22.70 9.11
C GLY A 106 -23.90 22.94 10.24
N HIS A 107 -25.20 22.88 9.94
CA HIS A 107 -26.24 23.06 10.96
C HIS A 107 -26.25 21.90 11.95
N ARG A 108 -26.08 20.65 11.47
CA ARG A 108 -25.99 19.48 12.35
C ARG A 108 -24.79 19.59 13.30
N LEU A 109 -23.61 19.94 12.78
CA LEU A 109 -22.40 20.10 13.58
C LEU A 109 -22.56 21.19 14.65
N SER A 110 -23.15 22.35 14.31
CA SER A 110 -23.38 23.43 15.29
C SER A 110 -24.36 23.02 16.39
N ILE A 111 -25.44 22.28 16.06
CA ILE A 111 -26.41 21.79 17.04
C ILE A 111 -25.77 20.73 17.95
N VAL A 112 -25.03 19.76 17.40
CA VAL A 112 -24.31 18.74 18.20
C VAL A 112 -23.28 19.40 19.12
N THR A 113 -22.52 20.36 18.61
CA THR A 113 -21.57 21.14 19.42
C THR A 113 -22.26 21.85 20.58
N GLY A 114 -23.43 22.44 20.33
CA GLY A 114 -24.25 23.06 21.37
C GLY A 114 -24.70 22.05 22.43
N ILE A 115 -25.12 20.84 22.04
CA ILE A 115 -25.53 19.78 22.97
C ILE A 115 -24.35 19.31 23.82
N ASP A 116 -23.15 19.19 23.23
CA ASP A 116 -21.95 18.83 23.97
C ASP A 116 -21.56 19.88 25.01
N GLN A 117 -21.79 21.16 24.73
CA GLN A 117 -21.63 22.22 25.74
C GLN A 117 -22.62 22.05 26.90
N LEU A 118 -23.86 21.64 26.63
CA LEU A 118 -24.86 21.33 27.66
C LEU A 118 -24.43 20.12 28.51
N ARG A 119 -23.97 19.03 27.87
CA ARG A 119 -23.42 17.82 28.54
C ARG A 119 -22.27 18.12 29.48
N ARG A 120 -21.36 19.03 29.08
CA ARG A 120 -20.25 19.48 29.93
C ARG A 120 -20.73 20.27 31.14
N ARG A 121 -21.70 21.17 30.97
CA ARG A 121 -22.27 21.96 32.09
C ARG A 121 -22.96 21.08 33.13
N SER A 122 -23.60 20.00 32.68
CA SER A 122 -24.25 19.01 33.54
C SER A 122 -23.28 18.00 34.19
N GLY A 123 -21.97 18.10 33.93
CA GLY A 123 -20.97 17.15 34.46
C GLY A 123 -21.03 15.74 33.83
N LEU A 124 -21.82 15.57 32.76
CA LEU A 124 -21.95 14.32 32.00
C LEU A 124 -20.76 14.07 31.05
N LEU A 125 -19.98 15.11 30.76
CA LEU A 125 -18.68 15.02 30.08
C LEU A 125 -17.60 15.70 30.96
N PRO A 126 -16.39 15.12 31.09
CA PRO A 126 -15.30 15.79 31.78
C PRO A 126 -15.00 17.14 31.12
N ALA A 127 -14.57 18.12 31.92
CA ALA A 127 -14.11 19.42 31.44
C ALA A 127 -12.83 19.25 30.63
N ALA A 128 -12.96 18.94 29.34
CA ALA A 128 -11.83 18.72 28.46
C ALA A 128 -11.59 19.96 27.58
N ARG A 129 -10.32 20.40 27.60
CA ARG A 129 -9.64 21.13 26.52
C ARG A 129 -10.17 20.64 25.16
N PHE A 130 -10.32 21.57 24.21
CA PHE A 130 -10.65 21.25 22.82
C PHE A 130 -9.93 19.98 22.38
N VAL A 131 -10.66 18.89 22.27
CA VAL A 131 -10.20 17.71 21.55
C VAL A 131 -10.92 17.82 20.22
N ASN A 132 -10.16 18.20 19.21
CA ASN A 132 -10.64 18.18 17.84
C ASN A 132 -11.00 16.72 17.52
N ILE A 133 -12.22 16.46 17.08
CA ILE A 133 -12.62 15.12 16.64
C ILE A 133 -11.72 14.65 15.49
N ASP A 134 -11.23 15.57 14.64
CA ASP A 134 -10.25 15.25 13.61
C ASP A 134 -8.93 14.76 14.23
N TYR A 135 -8.50 15.33 15.37
CA TYR A 135 -7.30 14.89 16.09
C TYR A 135 -7.52 13.53 16.79
N LEU A 136 -8.73 13.25 17.28
CA LEU A 136 -9.03 11.95 17.91
C LEU A 136 -9.24 10.84 16.86
N LEU A 137 -9.80 11.19 15.70
CA LEU A 137 -9.90 10.31 14.53
C LEU A 137 -8.52 10.11 13.91
N GLU A 138 -7.68 11.14 13.81
CA GLU A 138 -6.26 11.01 13.46
C GLU A 138 -5.53 10.17 14.48
N GLU A 139 -5.70 10.35 15.80
CA GLU A 139 -5.05 9.50 16.80
C GLU A 139 -5.56 8.06 16.75
N LEU A 140 -6.84 7.82 16.43
CA LEU A 140 -7.40 6.47 16.28
C LEU A 140 -6.98 5.82 14.96
N ASP A 141 -6.91 6.57 13.86
CA ASP A 141 -6.40 6.10 12.57
C ASP A 141 -4.88 5.96 12.59
N GLU A 142 -4.14 6.84 13.25
CA GLU A 142 -2.72 6.68 13.55
C GLU A 142 -2.50 5.54 14.53
N ALA A 143 -3.37 5.29 15.51
CA ALA A 143 -3.22 4.15 16.41
C ALA A 143 -3.57 2.82 15.73
N LYS A 144 -4.58 2.79 14.85
CA LYS A 144 -4.91 1.65 13.99
C LYS A 144 -3.85 1.44 12.90
N SER A 145 -3.34 2.51 12.30
CA SER A 145 -2.24 2.53 11.35
C SER A 145 -0.96 2.09 12.03
N ARG A 146 -0.55 2.64 13.17
CA ARG A 146 0.60 2.17 13.98
C ARG A 146 0.44 0.71 14.43
N ARG A 147 -0.76 0.24 14.78
CA ARG A 147 -1.04 -1.19 15.02
C ARG A 147 -0.88 -2.03 13.75
N SER A 148 -1.34 -1.50 12.62
CA SER A 148 -1.22 -2.08 11.27
C SER A 148 0.19 -2.00 10.69
N LEU A 149 1.06 -1.08 11.14
CA LEU A 149 2.44 -0.95 10.71
C LEU A 149 3.35 -1.80 11.61
N LYS A 150 2.98 -2.01 12.89
CA LYS A 150 3.61 -3.01 13.76
C LYS A 150 3.45 -4.44 13.26
N SER A 151 2.47 -4.72 12.41
CA SER A 151 2.27 -6.05 11.82
C SER A 151 3.02 -6.25 10.51
N TYR A 152 3.57 -5.19 9.90
CA TYR A 152 4.33 -5.34 8.65
C TYR A 152 5.65 -6.07 8.91
N PRO A 153 6.12 -6.86 7.92
CA PRO A 153 7.43 -7.47 8.03
C PRO A 153 8.50 -6.37 8.03
N LYS A 154 9.57 -6.59 8.79
CA LYS A 154 10.76 -5.74 8.75
C LYS A 154 11.35 -5.68 7.34
N ARG A 155 11.22 -6.77 6.56
CA ARG A 155 11.79 -6.85 5.21
C ARG A 155 10.89 -7.58 4.22
N ILE A 156 10.93 -7.12 2.98
CA ILE A 156 10.57 -7.91 1.79
C ILE A 156 11.87 -8.28 1.08
N ILE A 157 12.06 -9.55 0.78
CA ILE A 157 13.30 -10.08 0.20
C ILE A 157 12.97 -10.83 -1.08
N LEU A 158 13.42 -10.33 -2.22
CA LEU A 158 13.28 -11.00 -3.51
C LEU A 158 14.52 -11.84 -3.79
N ILE A 159 14.34 -13.05 -4.31
CA ILE A 159 15.43 -13.95 -4.69
C ILE A 159 15.17 -14.49 -6.08
N ARG A 160 16.09 -14.26 -7.03
CA ARG A 160 16.02 -14.91 -8.34
C ARG A 160 16.46 -16.38 -8.21
N HIS A 161 15.79 -17.28 -8.94
CA HIS A 161 16.19 -18.68 -9.02
C HIS A 161 17.68 -18.87 -9.39
N ALA A 162 18.24 -20.00 -8.97
CA ALA A 162 19.60 -20.41 -9.28
C ALA A 162 19.80 -20.70 -10.77
N GLU A 163 21.04 -20.84 -11.22
CA GLU A 163 21.36 -21.18 -12.61
C GLU A 163 20.59 -22.44 -13.06
N SER A 164 19.88 -22.32 -14.17
CA SER A 164 19.11 -23.42 -14.77
C SER A 164 19.75 -23.96 -16.05
N GLU A 165 19.34 -25.17 -16.44
CA GLU A 165 19.73 -25.78 -17.72
C GLU A 165 19.48 -24.81 -18.89
N GLY A 166 18.31 -24.16 -18.90
CA GLY A 166 17.97 -23.15 -19.91
C GLY A 166 18.77 -21.84 -19.83
N ASN A 167 19.50 -21.56 -18.74
CA ASN A 167 20.44 -20.43 -18.71
C ASN A 167 21.77 -20.77 -19.41
N ILE A 168 22.14 -22.06 -19.43
CA ILE A 168 23.34 -22.54 -20.11
C ILE A 168 23.05 -22.79 -21.59
N ASP A 169 21.93 -23.46 -21.86
CA ASP A 169 21.55 -23.88 -23.20
C ASP A 169 20.11 -23.46 -23.52
N ASN A 170 20.01 -22.37 -24.30
CA ASN A 170 18.73 -21.85 -24.76
C ASN A 170 18.01 -22.80 -25.73
N SER A 171 18.69 -23.77 -26.34
CA SER A 171 18.05 -24.71 -27.29
C SER A 171 17.03 -25.64 -26.58
N LEU A 172 17.17 -25.82 -25.27
CA LEU A 172 16.25 -26.64 -24.47
C LEU A 172 14.82 -26.10 -24.45
N TYR A 173 14.63 -24.79 -24.69
CA TYR A 173 13.30 -24.19 -24.81
C TYR A 173 12.50 -24.68 -26.04
N ALA A 174 13.16 -25.34 -27.00
CA ALA A 174 12.51 -25.94 -28.17
C ALA A 174 11.88 -27.32 -27.86
N THR A 175 12.36 -28.01 -26.82
CA THR A 175 11.99 -29.41 -26.55
C THR A 175 11.45 -29.64 -25.13
N THR A 176 11.80 -28.77 -24.19
CA THR A 176 11.40 -28.85 -22.79
C THR A 176 10.54 -27.64 -22.42
N PRO A 177 9.35 -27.86 -21.82
CA PRO A 177 8.54 -26.75 -21.31
C PRO A 177 9.30 -25.93 -20.28
N ASP A 178 9.26 -24.59 -20.39
CA ASP A 178 10.03 -23.68 -19.53
C ASP A 178 9.82 -23.98 -18.02
N ALA A 179 8.57 -24.19 -17.61
CA ALA A 179 8.22 -24.52 -16.23
C ALA A 179 8.88 -25.79 -15.68
N LYS A 180 9.36 -26.69 -16.55
CA LYS A 180 9.99 -27.98 -16.20
C LYS A 180 11.52 -27.95 -16.23
N LEU A 181 12.15 -26.86 -16.66
CA LEU A 181 13.62 -26.76 -16.66
C LEU A 181 14.16 -26.80 -15.23
N LYS A 182 15.23 -27.57 -15.03
CA LYS A 182 15.84 -27.78 -13.71
C LYS A 182 16.99 -26.82 -13.46
N ILE A 183 17.36 -26.69 -12.19
CA ILE A 183 18.65 -26.07 -11.82
C ILE A 183 19.82 -27.02 -12.09
N THR A 184 20.98 -26.44 -12.40
CA THR A 184 22.23 -27.19 -12.58
C THR A 184 22.85 -27.59 -11.24
N ASP A 185 23.90 -28.40 -11.25
CA ASP A 185 24.66 -28.71 -10.02
C ASP A 185 25.26 -27.45 -9.40
N LYS A 186 25.78 -26.55 -10.24
CA LYS A 186 26.21 -25.22 -9.81
C LYS A 186 25.05 -24.41 -9.23
N GLY A 187 23.87 -24.49 -9.84
CA GLY A 187 22.64 -23.89 -9.31
C GLY A 187 22.26 -24.41 -7.92
N ARG A 188 22.44 -25.71 -7.65
CA ARG A 188 22.20 -26.28 -6.31
C ARG A 188 23.11 -25.67 -5.25
N GLU A 189 24.39 -25.50 -5.57
CA GLU A 189 25.35 -24.85 -4.66
C GLU A 189 25.05 -23.36 -4.48
N GLN A 190 24.63 -22.66 -5.54
CA GLN A 190 24.14 -21.27 -5.42
C GLN A 190 22.93 -21.17 -4.49
N ALA A 191 21.97 -22.08 -4.60
CA ALA A 191 20.77 -22.10 -3.77
C ALA A 191 21.08 -22.30 -2.28
N LYS A 192 21.97 -23.26 -1.95
CA LYS A 192 22.44 -23.48 -0.58
C LYS A 192 23.14 -22.24 -0.02
N LYS A 193 24.03 -21.64 -0.82
CA LYS A 193 24.75 -20.42 -0.42
C LYS A 193 23.79 -19.26 -0.16
N ALA A 194 22.78 -19.07 -1.01
CA ALA A 194 21.75 -18.06 -0.81
C ALA A 194 20.92 -18.31 0.46
N GLY A 195 20.67 -19.58 0.80
CA GLY A 195 20.06 -19.94 2.08
C GLY A 195 20.88 -19.49 3.28
N LEU A 196 22.19 -19.72 3.26
CA LEU A 196 23.11 -19.27 4.32
C LEU A 196 23.19 -17.74 4.39
N GLU A 197 23.28 -17.05 3.26
CA GLU A 197 23.28 -15.58 3.19
C GLU A 197 21.98 -14.99 3.74
N LEU A 198 20.83 -15.56 3.37
CA LEU A 198 19.53 -15.15 3.92
C LEU A 198 19.46 -15.40 5.43
N LYS A 199 19.99 -16.53 5.90
CA LYS A 199 20.02 -16.89 7.32
C LYS A 199 20.90 -15.96 8.12
N GLU A 200 22.03 -15.52 7.56
CA GLU A 200 22.89 -14.50 8.15
C GLU A 200 22.18 -13.15 8.23
N LEU A 201 21.48 -12.75 7.17
CA LEU A 201 20.74 -11.48 7.10
C LEU A 201 19.61 -11.40 8.14
N ILE A 202 18.81 -12.46 8.30
CA ILE A 202 17.61 -12.43 9.15
C ILE A 202 17.82 -13.08 10.53
N GLY A 203 18.93 -13.78 10.75
CA GLY A 203 19.26 -14.42 12.02
C GLY A 203 18.20 -15.41 12.51
N THR A 204 17.58 -15.11 13.66
CA THR A 204 16.52 -15.91 14.28
C THR A 204 15.11 -15.39 13.98
N GLU A 205 14.98 -14.34 13.18
CA GLU A 205 13.69 -13.73 12.86
C GLU A 205 12.80 -14.65 12.03
N SER A 206 11.49 -14.59 12.27
CA SER A 206 10.54 -15.41 11.51
C SER A 206 10.42 -14.96 10.05
N CYS A 207 10.12 -15.90 9.16
CA CYS A 207 9.95 -15.63 7.74
C CYS A 207 8.81 -16.45 7.12
N GLY A 208 8.20 -15.89 6.08
CA GLY A 208 7.24 -16.58 5.23
C GLY A 208 7.71 -16.58 3.78
N PHE A 209 7.55 -17.70 3.08
CA PHE A 209 8.03 -17.86 1.71
C PHE A 209 6.88 -17.91 0.70
N TYR A 210 6.99 -17.09 -0.34
CA TYR A 210 6.28 -17.25 -1.60
C TYR A 210 7.24 -17.81 -2.64
N VAL A 211 6.86 -18.89 -3.32
CA VAL A 211 7.70 -19.60 -4.28
C VAL A 211 6.98 -19.69 -5.62
N SER A 212 7.67 -19.35 -6.71
CA SER A 212 7.14 -19.60 -8.05
C SER A 212 6.94 -21.10 -8.28
N PRO A 213 5.88 -21.53 -8.99
CA PRO A 213 5.61 -22.95 -9.24
C PRO A 213 6.61 -23.60 -10.23
N PHE A 214 7.44 -22.81 -10.92
CA PHE A 214 8.42 -23.34 -11.87
C PHE A 214 9.47 -24.19 -11.16
N LEU A 215 9.84 -25.32 -11.77
CA LEU A 215 10.69 -26.32 -11.13
C LEU A 215 12.04 -25.74 -10.66
N ARG A 216 12.67 -24.90 -11.48
CA ARG A 216 13.91 -24.20 -11.08
C ARG A 216 13.76 -23.35 -9.82
N SER A 217 12.63 -22.67 -9.64
CA SER A 217 12.35 -21.87 -8.44
C SER A 217 12.13 -22.76 -7.23
N LYS A 218 11.40 -23.87 -7.40
CA LYS A 218 11.18 -24.88 -6.34
C LYS A 218 12.49 -25.50 -5.86
N GLN A 219 13.34 -25.96 -6.78
CA GLN A 219 14.64 -26.53 -6.44
C GLN A 219 15.59 -25.49 -5.81
N THR A 220 15.51 -24.23 -6.24
CA THR A 220 16.24 -23.14 -5.57
C THR A 220 15.73 -22.96 -4.14
N PHE A 221 14.41 -22.97 -3.95
CA PHE A 221 13.81 -22.85 -2.63
C PHE A 221 14.20 -24.02 -1.72
N GLU A 222 14.25 -25.27 -2.20
CA GLU A 222 14.71 -26.42 -1.42
C GLU A 222 16.12 -26.19 -0.84
N GLY A 223 17.05 -25.65 -1.64
CA GLY A 223 18.39 -25.30 -1.18
C GLY A 223 18.41 -24.18 -0.15
N ILE A 224 17.58 -23.15 -0.33
CA ILE A 224 17.43 -22.04 0.62
C ILE A 224 16.83 -22.55 1.94
N ARG A 225 15.76 -23.35 1.85
CA ARG A 225 14.95 -23.83 2.98
C ARG A 225 15.74 -24.68 3.96
N ALA A 226 16.77 -25.38 3.47
CA ALA A 226 17.67 -26.19 4.28
C ALA A 226 18.45 -25.40 5.36
N ALA A 227 18.58 -24.07 5.21
CA ALA A 227 19.26 -23.22 6.19
C ALA A 227 18.36 -22.80 7.39
N PHE A 228 17.07 -23.15 7.36
CA PHE A 228 16.07 -22.68 8.33
C PHE A 228 15.45 -23.82 9.13
N THR A 229 15.07 -23.54 10.37
CA THR A 229 14.28 -24.48 11.19
C THR A 229 12.79 -24.34 10.89
N ASN A 230 11.98 -25.34 11.27
CA ASN A 230 10.54 -25.31 11.03
C ASN A 230 9.83 -24.20 11.82
N GLU A 231 10.34 -23.85 13.00
CA GLU A 231 9.76 -22.81 13.86
C GLU A 231 9.99 -21.41 13.30
N GLN A 232 11.08 -21.21 12.55
CA GLN A 232 11.40 -19.94 11.92
C GLN A 232 10.55 -19.69 10.66
N VAL A 233 10.07 -20.76 10.01
CA VAL A 233 9.32 -20.68 8.76
C VAL A 233 7.82 -20.77 9.03
N LEU A 234 7.13 -19.64 8.91
CA LEU A 234 5.70 -19.56 9.22
C LEU A 234 4.81 -20.20 8.15
N TYR A 235 5.23 -20.10 6.88
CA TYR A 235 4.58 -20.76 5.76
C TYR A 235 5.50 -20.88 4.56
N GLU A 236 5.18 -21.84 3.71
CA GLU A 236 5.83 -22.10 2.43
C GLU A 236 4.71 -22.23 1.40
N ARG A 237 4.55 -21.23 0.53
CA ARG A 237 3.41 -21.18 -0.38
C ARG A 237 3.85 -20.97 -1.81
N GLU A 238 3.29 -21.79 -2.70
CA GLU A 238 3.37 -21.54 -4.13
C GLU A 238 2.38 -20.45 -4.55
N ASP A 239 2.82 -19.54 -5.41
CA ASP A 239 1.92 -18.57 -6.04
C ASP A 239 2.14 -18.51 -7.55
N PRO A 240 1.13 -18.87 -8.37
CA PRO A 240 1.30 -18.89 -9.81
C PRO A 240 1.52 -17.50 -10.41
N ARG A 241 1.14 -16.43 -9.72
CA ARG A 241 1.30 -15.04 -10.21
C ARG A 241 2.73 -14.55 -10.18
N ILE A 242 3.63 -15.26 -9.48
CA ILE A 242 5.05 -14.89 -9.37
C ILE A 242 5.96 -15.70 -10.29
N ARG A 243 5.41 -16.35 -11.32
CA ARG A 243 6.18 -17.07 -12.37
C ARG A 243 6.90 -16.12 -13.33
N GLU A 244 7.84 -16.64 -14.13
CA GLU A 244 8.54 -15.84 -15.15
C GLU A 244 7.59 -15.44 -16.29
N GLN A 245 7.97 -14.43 -17.08
CA GLN A 245 7.27 -14.11 -18.33
C GLN A 245 7.17 -15.33 -19.24
N GLU A 246 5.96 -15.68 -19.63
CA GLU A 246 5.73 -16.78 -20.57
C GLU A 246 6.04 -16.29 -21.99
N TRP A 247 7.03 -16.90 -22.66
CA TRP A 247 7.34 -16.55 -24.07
C TRP A 247 6.39 -17.23 -25.06
N GLY A 248 5.44 -17.99 -24.53
CA GLY A 248 4.49 -18.81 -25.27
C GLY A 248 4.91 -20.28 -25.33
N ASN A 249 4.48 -20.96 -26.37
CA ASN A 249 4.80 -22.38 -26.59
C ASN A 249 6.30 -22.58 -26.94
N TYR A 250 6.68 -23.76 -27.43
CA TYR A 250 8.06 -24.08 -27.78
C TYR A 250 8.71 -23.02 -28.69
N GLN A 251 9.95 -22.65 -28.34
CA GLN A 251 10.73 -21.66 -29.07
C GLN A 251 11.30 -22.28 -30.34
N VAL A 252 10.88 -21.79 -31.51
CA VAL A 252 11.36 -22.25 -32.82
C VAL A 252 12.67 -21.51 -33.14
N PRO A 253 13.84 -22.16 -33.11
CA PRO A 253 15.15 -21.49 -33.17
C PRO A 253 15.29 -20.53 -34.36
N GLU A 254 14.76 -20.90 -35.52
CA GLU A 254 14.84 -20.12 -36.76
C GLU A 254 14.06 -18.80 -36.67
N LYS A 255 13.04 -18.73 -35.82
CA LYS A 255 12.22 -17.53 -35.61
C LYS A 255 12.70 -16.68 -34.44
N MET A 256 13.52 -17.25 -33.55
CA MET A 256 13.95 -16.55 -32.34
C MET A 256 14.78 -15.30 -32.62
N GLY A 257 15.57 -15.29 -33.70
CA GLY A 257 16.31 -14.08 -34.11
C GLY A 257 15.38 -12.89 -34.37
N GLN A 258 14.35 -13.08 -35.22
CA GLN A 258 13.38 -12.05 -35.56
C GLN A 258 12.59 -11.59 -34.33
N VAL A 259 12.14 -12.53 -33.49
CA VAL A 259 11.44 -12.22 -32.24
C VAL A 259 12.30 -11.37 -31.31
N MET A 260 13.60 -11.66 -31.20
CA MET A 260 14.51 -10.89 -30.36
C MET A 260 14.79 -9.49 -30.91
N ASP A 261 14.86 -9.32 -32.23
CA ASP A 261 15.04 -8.02 -32.87
C ASP A 261 13.81 -7.13 -32.71
N GLU A 262 12.61 -7.67 -32.93
CA GLU A 262 11.35 -6.98 -32.65
C GLU A 262 11.21 -6.62 -31.18
N ARG A 263 11.54 -7.54 -30.27
CA ARG A 263 11.52 -7.29 -28.84
C ARG A 263 12.47 -6.15 -28.44
N ARG A 264 13.65 -6.07 -29.10
CA ARG A 264 14.61 -5.00 -28.86
C ARG A 264 14.10 -3.66 -29.35
N SER A 265 13.41 -3.60 -30.49
CA SER A 265 12.87 -2.35 -31.04
C SER A 265 11.64 -1.85 -30.28
N ILE A 266 10.74 -2.74 -29.86
CA ILE A 266 9.51 -2.41 -29.14
C ILE A 266 9.77 -2.19 -27.64
N GLY A 267 10.79 -2.85 -27.08
CA GLY A 267 11.13 -2.80 -25.67
C GLY A 267 10.48 -3.93 -24.87
N SER A 268 11.18 -4.38 -23.83
CA SER A 268 10.79 -5.58 -23.08
C SER A 268 9.48 -5.45 -22.31
N PHE A 269 9.04 -4.22 -22.01
CA PHE A 269 7.78 -3.99 -21.30
C PHE A 269 6.57 -4.21 -22.22
N PHE A 270 6.57 -3.63 -23.42
CA PHE A 270 5.41 -3.62 -24.31
C PHE A 270 5.41 -4.77 -25.32
N TYR A 271 6.56 -5.38 -25.62
CA TYR A 271 6.61 -6.48 -26.57
C TYR A 271 5.82 -7.69 -26.07
N ARG A 272 4.85 -8.11 -26.88
CA ARG A 272 3.99 -9.27 -26.66
C ARG A 272 4.51 -10.44 -27.48
N PHE A 273 4.92 -11.52 -26.81
CA PHE A 273 5.22 -12.76 -27.52
C PHE A 273 3.96 -13.30 -28.21
N PRO A 274 4.05 -13.83 -29.45
CA PRO A 274 2.88 -14.22 -30.24
C PRO A 274 1.91 -15.19 -29.55
N THR A 275 2.43 -16.07 -28.69
CA THR A 275 1.62 -17.01 -27.89
C THR A 275 1.87 -16.87 -26.40
N GLY A 276 2.46 -15.75 -25.98
CA GLY A 276 2.92 -15.54 -24.61
C GLY A 276 2.52 -14.19 -24.01
N GLU A 277 3.17 -13.83 -22.92
CA GLU A 277 2.98 -12.60 -22.17
C GLU A 277 3.85 -11.47 -22.74
N SER A 278 3.45 -10.24 -22.48
CA SER A 278 4.28 -9.04 -22.51
C SER A 278 4.74 -8.70 -21.10
N GLY A 279 5.70 -7.80 -20.96
CA GLY A 279 6.05 -7.27 -19.65
C GLY A 279 4.87 -6.58 -18.95
N ALA A 280 3.95 -5.98 -19.70
CA ALA A 280 2.73 -5.37 -19.16
C ALA A 280 1.79 -6.40 -18.51
N ASP A 281 1.58 -7.59 -19.11
CA ASP A 281 0.72 -8.61 -18.46
C ASP A 281 1.37 -9.15 -17.18
N VAL A 282 2.70 -9.28 -17.18
CA VAL A 282 3.46 -9.63 -15.98
C VAL A 282 3.29 -8.55 -14.90
N PHE A 283 3.33 -7.28 -15.27
CA PHE A 283 3.11 -6.13 -14.38
C PHE A 283 1.71 -6.12 -13.77
N ASP A 284 0.69 -6.51 -14.54
CA ASP A 284 -0.69 -6.60 -14.05
C ASP A 284 -0.84 -7.72 -13.01
N ARG A 285 -0.32 -8.93 -13.28
CA ARG A 285 -0.37 -10.01 -12.28
C ARG A 285 0.50 -9.73 -11.05
N VAL A 286 1.59 -8.98 -11.19
CA VAL A 286 2.36 -8.45 -10.05
C VAL A 286 1.47 -7.54 -9.20
N SER A 287 0.67 -6.67 -9.80
CA SER A 287 -0.26 -5.79 -9.07
C SER A 287 -1.27 -6.60 -8.24
N ILE A 288 -1.83 -7.66 -8.82
CA ILE A 288 -2.76 -8.55 -8.12
C ILE A 288 -2.06 -9.34 -6.99
N PHE A 289 -0.80 -9.75 -7.21
CA PHE A 289 0.01 -10.37 -6.16
C PHE A 289 0.25 -9.41 -4.99
N LEU A 290 0.59 -8.14 -5.27
CA LEU A 290 0.81 -7.12 -4.25
C LEU A 290 -0.40 -6.90 -3.36
N GLU A 291 -1.63 -6.93 -3.88
CA GLU A 291 -2.84 -6.84 -3.04
C GLU A 291 -2.89 -7.95 -1.97
N SER A 292 -2.52 -9.17 -2.36
CA SER A 292 -2.48 -10.31 -1.44
C SER A 292 -1.34 -10.15 -0.44
N LEU A 293 -0.17 -9.71 -0.90
CA LEU A 293 0.99 -9.45 -0.05
C LEU A 293 0.68 -8.37 0.99
N TYR A 294 0.16 -7.21 0.59
CA TYR A 294 -0.23 -6.12 1.50
C TYR A 294 -1.24 -6.58 2.55
N ARG A 295 -2.22 -7.40 2.15
CA ARG A 295 -3.19 -7.97 3.09
C ARG A 295 -2.55 -8.93 4.09
N ASP A 296 -1.59 -9.74 3.65
CA ASP A 296 -0.89 -10.67 4.53
C ASP A 296 0.08 -9.93 5.48
N MET A 297 0.76 -8.88 4.99
CA MET A 297 1.58 -7.97 5.81
C MET A 297 0.75 -7.25 6.86
N GLY A 298 -0.37 -6.60 6.48
CA GLY A 298 -1.22 -5.88 7.43
C GLY A 298 -1.83 -6.79 8.52
N LYS A 299 -1.97 -8.09 8.24
CA LYS A 299 -2.44 -9.10 9.21
C LYS A 299 -1.31 -9.77 9.99
N GLY A 300 -0.05 -9.39 9.80
CA GLY A 300 1.10 -9.98 10.49
C GLY A 300 1.41 -11.42 10.07
N ARG A 301 0.86 -11.89 8.94
CA ARG A 301 1.01 -13.29 8.49
C ARG A 301 2.39 -13.58 7.94
N CYS A 302 3.07 -12.57 7.41
CA CYS A 302 4.43 -12.67 6.88
C CYS A 302 5.50 -12.85 7.95
N GLY A 303 5.16 -12.72 9.24
CA GLY A 303 6.16 -12.66 10.31
C GLY A 303 7.05 -11.43 10.15
N GLN A 304 8.34 -11.58 10.44
CA GLN A 304 9.29 -10.47 10.35
C GLN A 304 9.89 -10.31 8.95
N ASN A 305 9.87 -11.35 8.10
CA ASN A 305 10.48 -11.29 6.77
C ASN A 305 9.58 -11.98 5.72
N ALA A 306 9.14 -11.24 4.70
CA ALA A 306 8.45 -11.81 3.53
C ALA A 306 9.46 -12.14 2.43
N VAL A 307 9.66 -13.42 2.13
CA VAL A 307 10.66 -13.87 1.14
C VAL A 307 9.95 -14.37 -0.13
N ILE A 308 10.39 -13.90 -1.28
CA ILE A 308 9.78 -14.20 -2.59
C ILE A 308 10.85 -14.81 -3.50
N VAL A 309 10.75 -16.12 -3.75
CA VAL A 309 11.66 -16.86 -4.64
C VAL A 309 11.03 -16.96 -6.04
N SER A 310 11.61 -16.24 -6.99
CA SER A 310 11.02 -16.02 -8.32
C SER A 310 12.10 -15.90 -9.41
N HIS A 311 11.95 -14.97 -10.36
CA HIS A 311 12.66 -14.89 -11.63
C HIS A 311 13.12 -13.48 -11.97
N GLY A 312 13.93 -13.35 -13.02
CA GLY A 312 14.59 -12.09 -13.37
C GLY A 312 13.61 -10.99 -13.75
N LEU A 313 12.71 -11.25 -14.71
CA LEU A 313 11.78 -10.22 -15.15
C LEU A 313 10.73 -9.91 -14.09
N PHE A 314 10.19 -10.96 -13.44
CA PHE A 314 9.25 -10.77 -12.34
C PHE A 314 9.82 -9.87 -11.25
N CYS A 315 11.03 -10.11 -10.75
CA CYS A 315 11.60 -9.28 -9.68
C CYS A 315 11.78 -7.81 -10.11
N ARG A 316 12.20 -7.57 -11.35
CA ARG A 316 12.32 -6.20 -11.89
C ARG A 316 10.95 -5.51 -11.97
N LEU A 317 9.93 -6.20 -12.45
CA LEU A 317 8.56 -5.66 -12.56
C LEU A 317 7.90 -5.50 -11.20
N PHE A 318 8.19 -6.39 -10.24
CA PHE A 318 7.82 -6.23 -8.84
C PHE A 318 8.35 -4.92 -8.29
N LEU A 319 9.66 -4.68 -8.41
CA LEU A 319 10.29 -3.44 -7.92
C LEU A 319 9.73 -2.21 -8.64
N THR A 320 9.58 -2.29 -9.96
CA THR A 320 9.01 -1.20 -10.78
C THR A 320 7.60 -0.85 -10.32
N ARG A 321 6.75 -1.87 -10.12
CA ARG A 321 5.37 -1.69 -9.67
C ARG A 321 5.29 -1.20 -8.23
N PHE A 322 6.17 -1.71 -7.35
CA PHE A 322 6.18 -1.42 -5.92
C PHE A 322 6.63 0.02 -5.66
N TYR A 323 7.68 0.47 -6.33
CA TYR A 323 8.24 1.82 -6.18
C TYR A 323 7.66 2.84 -7.14
N HIS A 324 6.68 2.45 -7.97
CA HIS A 324 6.10 3.31 -9.00
C HIS A 324 7.16 3.92 -9.93
N TRP A 325 8.19 3.14 -10.26
CA TRP A 325 9.23 3.61 -11.16
C TRP A 325 8.69 3.78 -12.58
N PRO A 326 9.18 4.80 -13.31
CA PRO A 326 8.86 4.95 -14.72
C PRO A 326 9.36 3.75 -15.54
N ILE A 327 8.66 3.41 -16.62
CA ILE A 327 8.99 2.24 -17.45
C ILE A 327 10.37 2.39 -18.11
N GLU A 328 10.79 3.63 -18.35
CA GLU A 328 12.13 4.00 -18.82
C GLU A 328 13.21 3.52 -17.84
N TYR A 329 12.96 3.66 -16.53
CA TYR A 329 13.87 3.14 -15.51
C TYR A 329 13.88 1.61 -15.52
N PHE A 330 12.72 0.96 -15.65
CA PHE A 330 12.63 -0.49 -15.80
C PHE A 330 13.48 -1.01 -16.98
N HIS A 331 13.46 -0.34 -18.12
CA HIS A 331 14.27 -0.74 -19.29
C HIS A 331 15.77 -0.68 -19.03
N ARG A 332 16.23 0.22 -18.16
CA ARG A 332 17.64 0.34 -17.76
C ARG A 332 18.06 -0.65 -16.68
N LEU A 333 17.11 -1.24 -15.95
CA LEU A 333 17.42 -2.24 -14.92
C LEU A 333 18.00 -3.51 -15.55
N TRP A 334 19.11 -3.99 -15.02
CA TRP A 334 19.62 -5.31 -15.38
C TRP A 334 18.82 -6.41 -14.72
N ASN A 335 18.82 -7.60 -15.33
CA ASN A 335 18.32 -8.79 -14.63
C ASN A 335 19.19 -9.08 -13.41
N LEU A 336 18.54 -9.46 -12.32
CA LEU A 336 19.22 -9.93 -11.12
C LEU A 336 20.11 -11.12 -11.45
N GLU A 337 21.23 -11.29 -10.78
CA GLU A 337 22.06 -12.49 -10.90
C GLU A 337 21.34 -13.71 -10.31
N ASN A 338 21.73 -14.92 -10.72
CA ASN A 338 21.17 -16.14 -10.15
C ASN A 338 21.42 -16.17 -8.64
N CYS A 339 20.37 -16.46 -7.86
CA CYS A 339 20.41 -16.43 -6.40
C CYS A 339 20.73 -15.08 -5.76
N GLN A 340 20.68 -13.96 -6.50
CA GLN A 340 20.83 -12.64 -5.91
C GLN A 340 19.65 -12.30 -4.99
N LEU A 341 19.95 -11.85 -3.76
CA LEU A 341 18.99 -11.29 -2.81
C LEU A 341 18.82 -9.79 -3.08
N VAL A 342 17.56 -9.34 -3.14
CA VAL A 342 17.19 -7.93 -3.15
C VAL A 342 16.35 -7.64 -1.92
N VAL A 343 16.85 -6.77 -1.05
CA VAL A 343 16.29 -6.49 0.25
C VAL A 343 15.63 -5.12 0.25
N MET A 344 14.39 -5.09 0.73
CA MET A 344 13.60 -3.88 0.94
C MET A 344 13.25 -3.85 2.43
N GLU A 345 13.71 -2.83 3.16
CA GLU A 345 13.54 -2.73 4.61
C GLU A 345 12.47 -1.71 4.98
N PHE A 346 11.55 -2.12 5.85
CA PHE A 346 10.48 -1.27 6.36
C PHE A 346 11.05 -0.16 7.25
N GLN A 347 10.64 1.08 7.01
CA GLN A 347 11.11 2.27 7.71
C GLN A 347 10.03 2.84 8.63
N GLU A 348 10.42 3.74 9.53
CA GLU A 348 9.51 4.42 10.47
C GLU A 348 8.48 5.31 9.76
N ASP A 349 8.78 5.76 8.53
CA ASP A 349 7.89 6.55 7.68
C ASP A 349 6.75 5.71 7.04
N GLY A 350 6.73 4.40 7.27
CA GLY A 350 5.70 3.49 6.77
C GLY A 350 5.99 2.93 5.38
N TYR A 351 7.15 3.23 4.78
CA TYR A 351 7.54 2.73 3.46
C TYR A 351 8.66 1.70 3.55
N PHE A 352 8.77 0.85 2.53
CA PHE A 352 9.93 -0.02 2.36
C PHE A 352 10.99 0.72 1.56
N LYS A 353 12.20 0.79 2.09
CA LYS A 353 13.37 1.35 1.41
C LYS A 353 14.20 0.23 0.79
N LEU A 354 14.55 0.37 -0.49
CA LEU A 354 15.46 -0.54 -1.16
C LEU A 354 16.88 -0.36 -0.61
N THR A 355 17.44 -1.39 0.03
CA THR A 355 18.79 -1.35 0.60
C THR A 355 19.83 -2.02 -0.28
N SER A 356 19.41 -2.99 -1.10
CA SER A 356 20.29 -3.61 -2.11
C SER A 356 20.57 -2.67 -3.28
N LYS A 357 21.81 -2.64 -3.76
CA LYS A 357 22.19 -1.94 -4.99
C LYS A 357 21.74 -2.74 -6.21
N LEU A 358 21.07 -2.07 -7.15
CA LEU A 358 20.71 -2.64 -8.45
C LEU A 358 21.68 -2.15 -9.52
N LYS A 359 21.94 -3.00 -10.52
CA LYS A 359 22.68 -2.63 -11.72
C LYS A 359 21.72 -1.96 -12.70
N VAL A 360 22.07 -0.75 -13.16
CA VAL A 360 21.25 0.08 -14.03
C VAL A 360 22.15 0.67 -15.11
N ASP A 361 21.73 0.61 -16.37
CA ASP A 361 22.41 1.31 -17.45
C ASP A 361 22.31 2.84 -17.24
N PRO A 362 23.35 3.63 -17.59
CA PRO A 362 23.39 5.07 -17.35
C PRO A 362 22.28 5.86 -18.04
#